data_AF-A0A3Q0S8F3-F1
#
_entry.id   AF-A0A3Q0S8F3-F1
#
_cell.length_a   1.000
_cell.length_b   1.000
_cell.length_c   1.000
_cell.angle_alpha   90.00
_cell.angle_beta   90.00
_cell.angle_gamma   90.00
#
_symmetry.space_group_name_H-M   'P 1'
#
loop_
_entity.id
_entity.type
_entity.pdbx_description
1 polymer ?
#
loop_
_entity_poly.entity_id
_entity_poly.type
_entity_poly.pdbx_seq_one_letter_code
_entity_poly.pdbx_strand_id
1 'polypeptide(L)'
;MSPPFQSNCNGSTTLSTQVQLPCTELRVTSWENKSEQEKRGEIVASLRLLVEGVKSVSRPAGCGALLLQRLQNNINNYLLILTRLQLSQGPVVTPSLSCVPRSTQSLTTVLMTYNQLISAKLEWFMVDLEHRCTSQ
;
A
#
# COMPACT_ATOMS: atom_id res chain seq x y z
N MET A 1 -14.79 -5.39 2.15
CA MET A 1 -14.31 -4.57 1.02
C MET A 1 -14.36 -3.10 1.41
N SER A 2 -13.21 -2.43 1.58
CA SER A 2 -13.19 -0.97 1.74
C SER A 2 -13.61 -0.31 0.44
N PRO A 3 -14.43 0.75 0.45
CA PRO A 3 -14.81 1.44 -0.77
C PRO A 3 -13.56 2.03 -1.45
N PRO A 4 -13.51 2.06 -2.80
CA PRO A 4 -12.38 2.61 -3.53
C PRO A 4 -12.20 4.10 -3.20
N PHE A 5 -10.94 4.54 -3.04
CA PHE A 5 -10.65 5.97 -2.95
C PHE A 5 -10.94 6.62 -4.30
N GLN A 6 -12.04 7.37 -4.40
CA GLN A 6 -12.40 8.17 -5.57
C GLN A 6 -12.03 9.64 -5.33
N SER A 7 -11.34 10.25 -6.29
CA SER A 7 -11.03 11.68 -6.28
C SER A 7 -12.17 12.48 -6.90
N ASN A 8 -13.30 12.64 -6.22
CA ASN A 8 -14.38 13.56 -6.65
C ASN A 8 -14.08 15.03 -6.27
N CYS A 9 -12.80 15.41 -6.18
CA CYS A 9 -12.42 16.80 -5.92
C CYS A 9 -12.46 17.59 -7.22
N ASN A 10 -13.36 18.56 -7.35
CA ASN A 10 -13.44 19.48 -8.50
C ASN A 10 -12.28 20.53 -8.54
N GLY A 11 -11.17 20.28 -7.84
CA GLY A 11 -9.98 21.15 -7.79
C GLY A 11 -8.78 20.50 -8.47
N SER A 12 -7.67 21.23 -8.59
CA SER A 12 -6.44 20.69 -9.15
C SER A 12 -6.01 19.42 -8.40
N THR A 13 -5.95 18.30 -9.11
CA THR A 13 -5.44 17.02 -8.59
C THR A 13 -3.92 16.96 -8.59
N THR A 14 -3.24 18.08 -8.85
CA THR A 14 -1.78 18.18 -8.85
C THR A 14 -1.26 18.52 -7.45
N LEU A 15 -0.33 17.72 -6.96
CA LEU A 15 0.35 17.83 -5.68
C LEU A 15 1.51 18.83 -5.77
N SER A 16 1.79 19.50 -4.65
CA SER A 16 2.89 20.46 -4.53
C SER A 16 4.28 19.81 -4.58
N THR A 17 4.38 18.53 -4.23
CA THR A 17 5.62 17.76 -4.23
C THR A 17 5.44 16.44 -4.99
N GLN A 18 6.56 15.88 -5.45
CA GLN A 18 6.57 14.55 -6.03
C GLN A 18 6.44 13.48 -4.94
N VAL A 19 5.46 12.60 -5.10
CA VAL A 19 5.21 11.44 -4.23
C VAL A 19 5.81 10.20 -4.89
N GLN A 20 6.56 9.42 -4.11
CA GLN A 20 7.07 8.12 -4.54
C GLN A 20 5.96 7.07 -4.47
N LEU A 21 5.79 6.35 -5.57
CA LEU A 21 4.78 5.31 -5.76
C LEU A 21 5.43 3.94 -5.66
N PRO A 22 4.87 3.03 -4.84
CA PRO A 22 5.33 1.65 -4.78
C PRO A 22 4.89 0.86 -6.02
N CYS A 23 5.54 -0.29 -6.17
CA CYS A 23 5.21 -1.27 -7.19
C CYS A 23 3.95 -2.04 -6.77
N THR A 24 2.89 -1.90 -7.55
CA THR A 24 1.60 -2.56 -7.29
C THR A 24 1.43 -3.87 -8.04
N GLU A 25 2.23 -4.10 -9.08
CA GLU A 25 2.20 -5.34 -9.86
C GLU A 25 2.51 -6.56 -8.98
N LEU A 26 1.63 -7.55 -9.05
CA LEU A 26 1.80 -8.86 -8.44
C LEU A 26 2.04 -9.88 -9.55
N ARG A 27 3.25 -10.43 -9.60
CA ARG A 27 3.59 -11.53 -10.50
C ARG A 27 3.31 -12.85 -9.77
N VAL A 28 2.20 -13.49 -10.10
CA VAL A 28 1.67 -14.68 -9.40
C VAL A 28 2.74 -15.75 -9.17
N THR A 29 3.49 -16.14 -10.20
CA THR A 29 4.55 -17.16 -10.09
C THR A 29 5.68 -16.77 -9.13
N SER A 30 6.06 -15.49 -9.08
CA SER A 30 7.04 -15.00 -8.11
C SER A 30 6.45 -14.88 -6.72
N TRP A 31 5.15 -14.57 -6.62
CA TRP A 31 4.44 -14.40 -5.37
C TRP A 31 4.27 -15.73 -4.62
N GLU A 32 3.82 -16.79 -5.31
CA GLU A 32 3.59 -18.11 -4.72
C GLU A 32 4.86 -18.72 -4.11
N ASN A 33 6.02 -18.43 -4.70
CA ASN A 33 7.32 -18.93 -4.23
C ASN A 33 7.89 -18.18 -3.01
N LYS A 34 7.24 -17.11 -2.53
CA LYS A 34 7.70 -16.32 -1.38
C LYS A 34 7.12 -16.83 -0.07
N SER A 35 7.93 -16.77 0.98
CA SER A 35 7.45 -16.94 2.36
C SER A 35 6.45 -15.85 2.75
N GLU A 36 5.65 -16.12 3.79
CA GLU A 36 4.68 -15.15 4.33
C GLU A 36 5.38 -13.85 4.79
N GLN A 37 6.60 -13.98 5.32
CA GLN A 37 7.44 -12.90 5.80
C GLN A 37 7.92 -12.02 4.65
N GLU A 38 8.31 -12.61 3.52
CA GLU A 38 8.67 -11.89 2.31
C GLU A 38 7.47 -11.15 1.72
N LYS A 39 6.32 -11.84 1.58
CA LYS A 39 5.06 -11.24 1.11
C LYS A 39 4.64 -10.05 1.97
N ARG A 40 4.63 -10.23 3.30
CA ARG A 40 4.40 -9.15 4.27
C ARG A 40 5.42 -8.02 4.12
N GLY A 41 6.70 -8.36 3.98
CA GLY A 41 7.79 -7.40 3.82
C GLY A 41 7.59 -6.49 2.62
N GLU A 42 7.21 -7.05 1.46
CA GLU A 42 6.93 -6.28 0.24
C GLU A 42 5.76 -5.32 0.40
N ILE A 43 4.67 -5.76 1.05
CA ILE A 43 3.49 -4.92 1.30
C ILE A 43 3.85 -3.80 2.27
N VAL A 44 4.53 -4.12 3.37
CA VAL A 44 4.95 -3.14 4.39
C VAL A 44 5.90 -2.10 3.78
N ALA A 45 6.88 -2.51 2.97
CA ALA A 45 7.77 -1.59 2.27
C ALA A 45 6.99 -0.66 1.34
N SER A 46 6.02 -1.20 0.60
CA SER A 46 5.18 -0.44 -0.32
C SER A 46 4.31 0.61 0.39
N LEU A 47 3.67 0.21 1.49
CA LEU A 47 2.84 1.12 2.31
C LEU A 47 3.68 2.21 2.99
N ARG A 48 4.88 1.86 3.51
CA ARG A 48 5.80 2.84 4.11
C ARG A 48 6.26 3.88 3.09
N LEU A 49 6.66 3.45 1.90
CA LEU A 49 7.05 4.38 0.84
C LEU A 49 5.92 5.38 0.52
N LEU A 50 4.69 4.87 0.39
CA LEU A 50 3.55 5.69 0.03
C LEU A 50 3.18 6.69 1.13
N VAL A 51 3.18 6.28 2.40
CA VAL A 51 2.83 7.19 3.51
C VAL A 51 3.87 8.29 3.72
N GLU A 52 5.16 7.99 3.53
CA GLU A 52 6.21 9.02 3.60
C GLU A 52 6.05 10.05 2.47
N GLY A 53 5.73 9.60 1.26
CA GLY A 53 5.42 10.49 0.15
C GLY A 53 4.19 11.36 0.44
N VAL A 54 3.12 10.80 0.99
CA VAL A 54 1.90 11.56 1.36
C VAL A 54 2.20 12.61 2.45
N LYS A 55 2.99 12.28 3.47
CA LYS A 55 3.41 13.23 4.52
C LYS A 55 4.25 14.38 3.98
N SER A 56 5.00 14.15 2.91
CA SER A 56 5.86 15.16 2.28
C SER A 56 5.09 16.22 1.48
N VAL A 57 3.79 16.02 1.23
CA VAL A 57 2.96 16.97 0.50
C VAL A 57 2.70 18.20 1.37
N SER A 58 3.33 19.32 1.02
CA SER A 58 3.15 20.58 1.74
C SER A 58 1.77 21.18 1.47
N ARG A 59 1.04 21.49 2.55
CA ARG A 59 -0.19 22.32 2.61
C ARG A 59 -1.24 21.99 1.53
N PRO A 60 -1.74 20.74 1.45
CA PRO A 60 -2.92 20.48 0.64
C PRO A 60 -4.10 21.28 1.22
N ALA A 61 -4.90 21.92 0.37
CA ALA A 61 -6.08 22.68 0.77
C ALA A 61 -7.36 22.02 0.24
N GLY A 62 -8.47 22.25 0.94
CA GLY A 62 -9.79 21.77 0.54
C GLY A 62 -9.90 20.24 0.48
N CYS A 63 -10.64 19.74 -0.52
CA CYS A 63 -10.98 18.32 -0.68
C CYS A 63 -9.74 17.40 -0.76
N GLY A 64 -8.66 17.86 -1.41
CA GLY A 64 -7.42 17.08 -1.51
C GLY A 64 -6.76 16.80 -0.15
N ALA A 65 -6.84 17.75 0.79
CA ALA A 65 -6.32 17.58 2.14
C ALA A 65 -7.03 16.46 2.90
N LEU A 66 -8.37 16.44 2.83
CA LEU A 66 -9.19 15.40 3.45
C LEU A 66 -8.92 14.02 2.85
N LEU A 67 -8.73 13.94 1.53
CA LEU A 67 -8.38 12.67 0.87
C LEU A 67 -7.00 12.17 1.30
N LEU A 68 -5.98 13.04 1.33
CA LEU A 68 -4.63 12.67 1.78
C LEU A 68 -4.61 12.26 3.26
N GLN A 69 -5.36 12.95 4.12
CA GLN A 69 -5.50 12.57 5.53
C GLN A 69 -6.15 11.19 5.69
N ARG A 70 -7.25 10.93 4.97
CA ARG A 70 -7.92 9.61 4.97
C ARG A 70 -6.99 8.52 4.45
N LEU A 71 -6.24 8.79 3.38
CA LEU A 71 -5.26 7.88 2.81
C LEU A 71 -4.17 7.54 3.84
N GLN A 72 -3.57 8.56 4.47
CA GLN A 72 -2.56 8.37 5.51
C GLN A 72 -3.09 7.50 6.66
N ASN A 73 -4.31 7.77 7.14
CA ASN A 73 -4.93 6.99 8.21
C ASN A 73 -5.13 5.52 7.80
N ASN A 74 -5.64 5.27 6.60
CA ASN A 74 -5.85 3.91 6.12
C ASN A 74 -4.54 3.15 5.93
N ILE A 75 -3.50 3.80 5.40
CA ILE A 75 -2.17 3.19 5.29
C ILE A 75 -1.62 2.84 6.69
N ASN A 76 -1.72 3.75 7.65
CA ASN A 76 -1.26 3.50 9.02
C ASN A 76 -2.01 2.33 9.69
N ASN A 77 -3.32 2.22 9.45
CA ASN A 77 -4.13 1.10 9.95
C ASN A 77 -3.63 -0.24 9.37
N TYR A 78 -3.39 -0.32 8.06
CA TYR A 78 -2.85 -1.54 7.44
C TYR A 78 -1.45 -1.87 7.93
N LEU A 79 -0.58 -0.86 8.09
CA LEU A 79 0.75 -1.06 8.66
C LEU A 79 0.67 -1.63 10.08
N LEU A 80 -0.27 -1.16 10.91
CA LEU A 80 -0.48 -1.67 12.24
C LEU A 80 -0.92 -3.14 12.23
N ILE A 81 -1.92 -3.47 11.41
CA ILE A 81 -2.45 -4.84 11.26
C ILE A 81 -1.33 -5.78 10.81
N LEU A 82 -0.65 -5.44 9.71
CA LEU A 82 0.43 -6.26 9.16
C LEU A 82 1.58 -6.42 10.14
N THR A 83 1.91 -5.38 10.93
CA THR A 83 3.00 -5.45 11.91
C THR A 83 2.68 -6.39 13.06
N ARG A 84 1.41 -6.43 13.49
CA ARG A 84 0.94 -7.25 14.61
C ARG A 84 0.54 -8.66 14.22
N LEU A 85 0.33 -8.91 12.92
CA LEU A 85 0.01 -10.24 12.41
C LEU A 85 1.11 -11.23 12.78
N GLN A 86 0.74 -12.29 13.48
CA GLN A 86 1.63 -13.39 13.84
C GLN A 86 1.66 -14.38 12.68
N LEU A 87 2.83 -14.53 12.07
CA LEU A 87 3.06 -15.47 10.98
C LEU A 87 3.88 -16.65 11.50
N SER A 88 3.75 -17.80 10.84
CA SER A 88 4.49 -19.01 11.21
C SER A 88 5.99 -18.74 11.13
N GLN A 89 6.79 -19.33 12.02
CA GLN A 89 8.21 -18.98 12.14
C GLN A 89 8.96 -19.09 10.79
N GLY A 90 9.67 -18.01 10.46
CA GLY A 90 10.60 -17.89 9.35
C GLY A 90 11.59 -16.78 9.69
N PRO A 91 12.76 -16.72 9.03
CA PRO A 91 13.74 -15.67 9.29
C PRO A 91 13.10 -14.28 9.14
N VAL A 92 13.45 -13.36 10.03
CA VAL A 92 12.99 -11.97 9.94
C VAL A 92 13.58 -11.37 8.67
N VAL A 93 12.73 -11.13 7.67
CA VAL A 93 13.14 -10.51 6.41
C VAL A 93 13.03 -8.99 6.53
N THR A 94 14.05 -8.28 6.08
CA THR A 94 14.01 -6.82 5.99
C THR A 94 13.03 -6.41 4.89
N PRO A 95 12.02 -5.57 5.17
CA PRO A 95 11.07 -5.10 4.16
C PRO A 95 11.80 -4.45 2.98
N SER A 96 11.56 -4.94 1.78
CA SER A 96 12.15 -4.44 0.54
C SER A 96 11.09 -4.27 -0.54
N LEU A 97 11.36 -3.41 -1.51
CA LEU A 97 10.46 -3.18 -2.63
C LEU A 97 10.76 -4.17 -3.75
N SER A 98 9.71 -4.63 -4.43
CA SER A 98 9.83 -5.58 -5.54
C SER A 98 10.27 -4.95 -6.88
N CYS A 99 10.40 -3.61 -6.93
CA CYS A 99 10.86 -2.88 -8.12
C CYS A 99 11.34 -1.46 -7.74
N VAL A 100 11.82 -0.71 -8.73
CA VAL A 100 12.21 0.69 -8.58
C VAL A 100 10.95 1.58 -8.46
N PRO A 101 10.83 2.40 -7.40
CA PRO A 101 9.76 3.39 -7.27
C PRO A 101 9.64 4.34 -8.45
N ARG A 102 8.41 4.83 -8.68
CA ARG A 102 8.14 5.89 -9.65
C ARG A 102 7.64 7.14 -8.92
N SER A 103 7.97 8.34 -9.39
CA SER A 103 7.42 9.56 -8.83
C SER A 103 6.17 10.02 -9.57
N THR A 104 5.27 10.71 -8.86
CA THR A 104 4.12 11.39 -9.47
C THR A 104 3.79 12.67 -8.71
N GLN A 105 3.13 13.61 -9.38
CA GLN A 105 2.45 14.74 -8.74
C GLN A 105 0.93 14.61 -8.84
N SER A 106 0.39 13.50 -9.35
CA SER A 106 -1.05 13.33 -9.49
C SER A 106 -1.64 12.66 -8.25
N LEU A 107 -2.51 13.37 -7.54
CA LEU A 107 -3.31 12.83 -6.42
C LEU A 107 -4.13 11.63 -6.90
N THR A 108 -4.73 11.72 -8.09
CA THR A 108 -5.50 10.61 -8.66
C THR A 108 -4.63 9.38 -8.86
N THR A 109 -3.40 9.56 -9.36
CA THR A 109 -2.46 8.44 -9.52
C THR A 109 -2.05 7.86 -8.17
N VAL A 110 -1.78 8.69 -7.15
CA VAL A 110 -1.49 8.23 -5.78
C VAL A 110 -2.63 7.35 -5.24
N LEU A 111 -3.88 7.80 -5.37
CA LEU A 111 -5.06 7.06 -4.89
C LEU A 111 -5.29 5.77 -5.69
N MET A 112 -5.08 5.79 -7.00
CA MET A 112 -5.14 4.58 -7.83
C MET A 112 -4.07 3.57 -7.45
N THR A 113 -2.82 4.02 -7.24
CA THR A 113 -1.72 3.16 -6.79
C THR A 113 -2.03 2.54 -5.44
N TYR A 114 -2.60 3.31 -4.50
CA TYR A 114 -3.06 2.76 -3.24
C TYR A 114 -4.12 1.66 -3.44
N ASN A 115 -5.17 1.94 -4.22
CA ASN A 115 -6.25 0.96 -4.48
C ASN A 115 -5.69 -0.32 -5.11
N GLN A 116 -4.77 -0.20 -6.07
CA GLN A 116 -4.10 -1.35 -6.69
C GLN A 116 -3.25 -2.13 -5.70
N LEU A 117 -2.53 -1.46 -4.79
CA LEU A 117 -1.75 -2.14 -3.75
C LEU A 117 -2.64 -3.00 -2.85
N ILE A 118 -3.81 -2.47 -2.47
CA ILE A 118 -4.78 -3.17 -1.63
C ILE A 118 -5.38 -4.36 -2.40
N SER A 119 -5.94 -4.13 -3.59
CA SER A 119 -6.64 -5.17 -4.36
C SER A 119 -5.73 -6.21 -5.00
N ALA A 120 -4.43 -5.93 -5.14
CA ALA A 120 -3.46 -6.91 -5.62
C ALA A 120 -2.74 -7.57 -4.44
N LYS A 121 -1.66 -6.95 -3.96
CA LYS A 121 -0.74 -7.60 -3.02
C LYS A 121 -1.39 -7.90 -1.68
N LEU A 122 -2.15 -6.97 -1.10
CA LEU A 122 -2.73 -7.19 0.22
C LEU A 122 -3.87 -8.20 0.18
N GLU A 123 -4.78 -8.09 -0.80
CA GLU A 123 -5.90 -9.03 -0.94
C GLU A 123 -5.39 -10.46 -1.19
N TRP A 124 -4.44 -10.65 -2.10
CA TRP A 124 -3.81 -11.96 -2.33
C TRP A 124 -3.11 -12.49 -1.08
N PHE A 125 -2.39 -11.63 -0.33
CA PHE A 125 -1.78 -12.04 0.91
C PHE A 125 -2.80 -12.54 1.94
N MET A 126 -3.95 -11.88 2.05
CA MET A 126 -5.01 -12.31 2.98
C MET A 126 -5.64 -13.63 2.55
N VAL A 127 -5.84 -13.83 1.24
CA VAL A 127 -6.32 -15.10 0.68
C VAL A 127 -5.32 -16.24 0.95
N ASP A 128 -4.02 -16.01 0.76
CA ASP A 128 -2.97 -17.00 1.07
C ASP A 128 -3.02 -17.43 2.55
N LEU A 129 -3.30 -16.49 3.45
CA LEU A 129 -3.42 -16.76 4.88
C LEU A 129 -4.72 -17.50 5.24
N GLU A 130 -5.84 -17.16 4.59
CA GLU A 130 -7.14 -17.80 4.83
C GLU A 130 -7.11 -19.29 4.54
N HIS A 131 -6.49 -19.70 3.42
CA HIS A 131 -6.34 -21.12 3.05
C HIS A 131 -5.65 -21.95 4.13
N ARG A 132 -4.86 -21.32 5.01
CA ARG A 132 -4.20 -21.99 6.13
C ARG A 132 -5.08 -22.14 7.37
N CYS A 133 -6.09 -21.30 7.53
CA CYS A 133 -7.10 -21.46 8.58
C CYS A 133 -8.05 -22.62 8.28
N THR A 134 -8.27 -22.94 7.00
CA THR A 134 -9.20 -23.99 6.56
C THR A 134 -8.55 -25.35 6.32
N SER A 135 -7.22 -25.41 6.30
CA SER A 135 -6.42 -26.65 6.15
C SER A 135 -5.84 -27.18 7.47
N GLN A 136 -6.25 -26.60 8.61
CA GLN A 136 -6.05 -27.16 9.96
C GLN A 136 -7.23 -28.04 10.35
#